data_AF-A0A6I5CHR4-F1
#
_entry.id   AF-A0A6I5CHR4-F1
#
_cell.length_a   1.000
_cell.length_b   1.000
_cell.length_c   1.000
_cell.angle_alpha   90.00
_cell.angle_beta   90.00
_cell.angle_gamma   90.00
#
_symmetry.space_group_name_H-M   'P 1'
#
loop_
_entity.id
_entity.type
_entity.pdbx_description
1 polymer ?
#
loop_
_entity_poly.entity_id
_entity_poly.type
_entity_poly.pdbx_seq_one_letter_code
_entity_poly.pdbx_strand_id
1 'polypeptide(L)'
;VAMARLELDRGTDSTLRARAQTLLTAHQRQVEQFTGWLRQWYAMTPAQALARLSPDVRTTLAALEQGVQRLLSGLRGTGEGTGFDQAYADMMIPLHTSGLIQFLEPQARAVHAELRSAAATGATGQESEIADFSAWLSGHGAHAATVPGTAASAPVTLPKGAADTG
;
A
#
# COMPACT_ATOMS: atom_id res chain seq x y z
N VAL A 1 -3.09 -6.84 3.94
CA VAL A 1 -3.58 -7.95 4.79
C VAL A 1 -2.58 -9.11 4.89
N ALA A 2 -2.21 -9.80 3.80
CA ALA A 2 -1.37 -11.00 3.90
C ALA A 2 0.01 -10.77 4.54
N MET A 3 0.71 -9.68 4.17
CA MET A 3 2.01 -9.34 4.76
C MET A 3 1.91 -9.03 6.25
N ALA A 4 0.89 -8.27 6.68
CA ALA A 4 0.66 -8.00 8.09
C ALA A 4 0.34 -9.26 8.91
N ARG A 5 -0.29 -10.28 8.30
CA ARG A 5 -0.44 -11.59 8.97
C ARG A 5 0.89 -12.30 9.14
N LEU A 6 1.81 -12.20 8.17
CA LEU A 6 3.14 -12.76 8.31
C LEU A 6 3.94 -12.04 9.41
N GLU A 7 3.80 -10.72 9.54
CA GLU A 7 4.40 -9.97 10.65
C GLU A 7 3.91 -10.46 12.02
N LEU A 8 2.62 -10.75 12.15
CA LEU A 8 2.07 -11.34 13.38
C LEU A 8 2.53 -12.78 13.63
N ASP A 9 2.97 -13.50 12.60
CA ASP A 9 3.42 -14.89 12.68
C ASP A 9 4.93 -14.97 12.98
N ARG A 10 5.73 -14.17 12.28
CA ARG A 10 7.19 -14.30 12.20
C ARG A 10 7.96 -13.12 12.77
N GLY A 11 7.32 -11.97 12.90
CA GLY A 11 7.90 -10.78 13.47
C GLY A 11 8.00 -10.87 14.99
N THR A 12 8.97 -10.18 15.56
CA THR A 12 9.25 -10.18 17.01
C THR A 12 9.06 -8.81 17.65
N ASP A 13 9.13 -7.74 16.88
CA ASP A 13 8.96 -6.39 17.39
C ASP A 13 7.50 -6.12 17.81
N SER A 14 7.29 -5.86 19.09
CA SER A 14 5.95 -5.64 19.64
C SER A 14 5.23 -4.44 19.02
N THR A 15 5.97 -3.41 18.61
CA THR A 15 5.40 -2.20 18.00
C THR A 15 4.92 -2.50 16.58
N LEU A 16 5.73 -3.16 15.76
CA LEU A 16 5.34 -3.55 14.40
C LEU A 16 4.20 -4.56 14.40
N ARG A 17 4.19 -5.53 15.31
CA ARG A 17 3.06 -6.47 15.48
C ARG A 17 1.77 -5.73 15.83
N ALA A 18 1.81 -4.79 16.76
CA ALA A 18 0.64 -3.98 17.12
C ALA A 18 0.12 -3.15 15.93
N ARG A 19 1.04 -2.57 15.14
CA ARG A 19 0.72 -1.85 13.91
C ARG A 19 0.10 -2.77 12.86
N ALA A 20 0.68 -3.95 12.64
CA ALA A 20 0.15 -4.97 11.72
C ALA A 20 -1.29 -5.39 12.09
N GLN A 21 -1.57 -5.57 13.38
CA GLN A 21 -2.92 -5.86 13.87
C GLN A 21 -3.90 -4.69 13.61
N THR A 22 -3.45 -3.46 13.83
CA THR A 22 -4.23 -2.24 13.57
C THR A 22 -4.58 -2.12 12.08
N LEU A 23 -3.59 -2.32 11.21
CA LEU A 23 -3.72 -2.32 9.76
C LEU A 23 -4.68 -3.41 9.29
N LEU A 24 -4.62 -4.63 9.86
CA LEU A 24 -5.57 -5.70 9.53
C LEU A 24 -7.00 -5.32 9.86
N THR A 25 -7.21 -4.73 11.04
CA THR A 25 -8.53 -4.31 11.49
C THR A 25 -9.07 -3.16 10.64
N ALA A 26 -8.22 -2.18 10.29
CA ALA A 26 -8.58 -1.07 9.41
C ALA A 26 -8.97 -1.56 8.00
N HIS A 27 -8.15 -2.41 7.39
CA HIS A 27 -8.45 -2.96 6.06
C HIS A 27 -9.72 -3.82 6.06
N GLN A 28 -9.97 -4.61 7.11
CA GLN A 28 -11.20 -5.41 7.19
C GLN A 28 -12.45 -4.52 7.20
N ARG A 29 -12.44 -3.45 8.02
CA ARG A 29 -13.53 -2.47 8.04
C ARG A 29 -13.72 -1.79 6.68
N GLN A 30 -12.63 -1.47 5.99
CA GLN A 30 -12.68 -0.85 4.68
C GLN A 30 -13.30 -1.79 3.62
N VAL A 31 -12.91 -3.07 3.62
CA VAL A 31 -13.49 -4.09 2.72
C VAL A 31 -14.99 -4.23 2.99
N GLU A 32 -15.41 -4.28 4.25
CA GLU A 32 -16.82 -4.36 4.63
C GLU A 32 -17.60 -3.13 4.19
N GLN A 33 -17.06 -1.93 4.43
CA GLN A 33 -17.66 -0.67 4.05
C GLN A 33 -17.85 -0.59 2.53
N PHE A 34 -16.77 -0.82 1.75
CA PHE A 34 -16.83 -0.70 0.30
C PHE A 34 -17.72 -1.77 -0.32
N THR A 35 -17.69 -2.99 0.22
CA THR A 35 -18.62 -4.06 -0.21
C THR A 35 -20.07 -3.73 0.15
N GLY A 36 -20.31 -3.12 1.30
CA GLY A 36 -21.62 -2.60 1.70
C GLY A 36 -22.15 -1.57 0.71
N TRP A 37 -21.34 -0.57 0.38
CA TRP A 37 -21.68 0.45 -0.60
C TRP A 37 -21.91 -0.10 -2.00
N LEU A 38 -21.10 -1.05 -2.44
CA LEU A 38 -21.25 -1.69 -3.76
C LEU A 38 -22.62 -2.39 -3.89
N ARG A 39 -23.07 -3.04 -2.81
CA ARG A 39 -24.40 -3.64 -2.72
C ARG A 39 -25.50 -2.59 -2.64
N GLN A 40 -25.34 -1.59 -1.78
CA GLN A 40 -26.36 -0.58 -1.53
C GLN A 40 -26.60 0.34 -2.73
N TRP A 41 -25.53 0.81 -3.38
CA TRP A 41 -25.62 1.81 -4.44
C TRP A 41 -25.83 1.19 -5.82
N TYR A 42 -25.34 -0.04 -6.05
CA TYR A 42 -25.33 -0.65 -7.39
C TYR A 42 -25.82 -2.09 -7.44
N ALA A 43 -26.35 -2.63 -6.33
CA ALA A 43 -26.85 -4.01 -6.22
C ALA A 43 -25.82 -5.05 -6.70
N MET A 44 -24.54 -4.83 -6.40
CA MET A 44 -23.45 -5.67 -6.90
C MET A 44 -22.54 -6.20 -5.79
N THR A 45 -21.98 -7.37 -6.06
CA THR A 45 -20.82 -7.91 -5.33
C THR A 45 -19.51 -7.43 -5.95
N PRO A 46 -18.37 -7.52 -5.23
CA PRO A 46 -17.06 -7.19 -5.77
C PRO A 46 -16.72 -8.01 -7.04
N ALA A 47 -17.09 -9.29 -7.08
CA ALA A 47 -16.87 -10.15 -8.25
C ALA A 47 -17.66 -9.67 -9.48
N GLN A 48 -18.91 -9.24 -9.30
CA GLN A 48 -19.71 -8.67 -10.37
C GLN A 48 -19.16 -7.33 -10.86
N ALA A 49 -18.68 -6.48 -9.94
CA ALA A 49 -18.04 -5.21 -10.30
C ALA A 49 -16.78 -5.45 -11.13
N LEU A 50 -15.92 -6.38 -10.70
CA LEU A 50 -14.71 -6.77 -11.43
C LEU A 50 -15.05 -7.30 -12.84
N ALA A 51 -16.09 -8.12 -12.97
CA ALA A 51 -16.52 -8.66 -14.25
C ALA A 51 -17.02 -7.60 -15.25
N ARG A 52 -17.43 -6.42 -14.78
CA ARG A 52 -17.87 -5.30 -15.63
C ARG A 52 -16.73 -4.41 -16.13
N LEU A 53 -15.53 -4.54 -15.56
CA LEU A 53 -14.37 -3.78 -16.01
C LEU A 53 -13.94 -4.24 -17.42
N SER A 54 -13.37 -3.33 -18.20
CA SER A 54 -12.83 -3.67 -19.51
C SER A 54 -11.73 -4.74 -19.40
N PRO A 55 -11.49 -5.55 -20.45
CA PRO A 55 -10.41 -6.53 -20.45
C PRO A 55 -9.03 -5.93 -20.10
N ASP A 56 -8.75 -4.73 -20.59
CA ASP A 56 -7.48 -4.03 -20.31
C ASP A 56 -7.33 -3.69 -18.83
N VAL A 57 -8.37 -3.11 -18.21
CA VAL A 57 -8.35 -2.79 -16.77
C VAL A 57 -8.22 -4.05 -15.93
N ARG A 58 -8.92 -5.14 -16.30
CA ARG A 58 -8.76 -6.43 -15.60
C ARG A 58 -7.34 -6.98 -15.73
N THR A 59 -6.71 -6.82 -16.88
CA THR A 59 -5.31 -7.23 -17.10
C THR A 59 -4.36 -6.43 -16.24
N THR A 60 -4.55 -5.10 -16.15
CA THR A 60 -3.76 -4.24 -15.26
C THR A 60 -3.92 -4.63 -13.80
N LEU A 61 -5.14 -4.90 -13.33
CA LEU A 61 -5.40 -5.35 -11.95
C LEU A 61 -4.73 -6.70 -11.66
N ALA A 62 -4.79 -7.65 -12.59
CA ALA A 62 -4.12 -8.94 -12.45
C ALA A 62 -2.59 -8.79 -12.36
N ALA A 63 -2.00 -7.89 -13.15
CA ALA A 63 -0.56 -7.61 -13.09
C ALA A 63 -0.15 -6.99 -11.74
N LEU A 64 -0.97 -6.09 -11.19
CA LEU A 64 -0.78 -5.53 -9.85
C LEU A 64 -0.84 -6.62 -8.78
N GLU A 65 -1.84 -7.50 -8.84
CA GLU A 65 -1.96 -8.63 -7.92
C GLU A 65 -0.73 -9.55 -7.98
N GLN A 66 -0.25 -9.89 -9.18
CA GLN A 66 0.99 -10.66 -9.33
C GLN A 66 2.20 -9.94 -8.72
N GLY A 67 2.27 -8.61 -8.82
CA GLY A 67 3.30 -7.80 -8.15
C GLY A 67 3.27 -7.97 -6.63
N VAL A 68 2.09 -7.85 -6.02
CA VAL A 68 1.90 -8.06 -4.57
C VAL A 68 2.24 -9.51 -4.18
N GLN A 69 1.91 -10.50 -5.00
CA GLN A 69 2.27 -11.91 -4.73
C GLN A 69 3.79 -12.14 -4.77
N ARG A 70 4.53 -11.45 -5.63
CA ARG A 70 6.01 -11.50 -5.64
C ARG A 70 6.59 -10.91 -4.37
N LEU A 71 6.09 -9.75 -3.92
CA LEU A 71 6.51 -9.15 -2.65
C LEU A 71 6.23 -10.08 -1.47
N LEU A 72 5.03 -10.67 -1.42
CA LEU A 72 4.64 -11.63 -0.39
C LEU A 72 5.56 -12.86 -0.37
N SER A 73 5.91 -13.38 -1.56
CA SER A 73 6.81 -14.53 -1.69
C SER A 73 8.23 -14.18 -1.23
N GLY A 74 8.72 -12.99 -1.56
CA GLY A 74 10.00 -12.48 -1.07
C GLY A 74 10.03 -12.40 0.46
N LEU A 75 8.99 -11.81 1.07
CA LEU A 75 8.89 -11.71 2.53
C LEU A 75 8.81 -13.08 3.21
N ARG A 76 8.11 -14.06 2.61
CA ARG A 76 8.08 -15.44 3.12
C ARG A 76 9.45 -16.13 3.09
N GLY A 77 10.35 -15.69 2.22
CA GLY A 77 11.72 -16.18 2.14
C GLY A 77 12.64 -15.61 3.23
N THR A 78 12.21 -14.57 3.94
CA THR A 78 12.95 -14.00 5.06
C THR A 78 12.79 -14.89 6.30
N GLY A 79 13.91 -15.13 7.01
CA GLY A 79 13.90 -15.80 8.31
C GLY A 79 13.16 -14.98 9.36
N GLU A 80 12.72 -15.63 10.45
CA GLU A 80 11.95 -15.00 11.52
C GLU A 80 12.79 -14.03 12.38
N GLY A 81 12.13 -13.23 13.22
CA GLY A 81 12.78 -12.33 14.16
C GLY A 81 13.06 -10.94 13.60
N THR A 82 14.06 -10.24 14.16
CA THR A 82 14.34 -8.83 13.82
C THR A 82 14.64 -8.59 12.33
N GLY A 83 15.23 -9.56 11.64
CA GLY A 83 15.42 -9.46 10.18
C GLY A 83 14.11 -9.53 9.40
N PHE A 84 13.12 -10.27 9.92
CA PHE A 84 11.75 -10.27 9.39
C PHE A 84 11.10 -8.91 9.56
N ASP A 85 11.16 -8.37 10.79
CA ASP A 85 10.59 -7.07 11.18
C ASP A 85 11.09 -5.95 10.24
N GLN A 86 12.40 -5.93 9.96
CA GLN A 86 13.03 -5.00 9.01
C GLN A 86 12.55 -5.19 7.58
N ALA A 87 12.56 -6.43 7.06
CA ALA A 87 12.11 -6.71 5.71
C ALA A 87 10.62 -6.37 5.50
N TYR A 88 9.79 -6.60 6.53
CA TYR A 88 8.39 -6.19 6.52
C TYR A 88 8.28 -4.66 6.42
N ALA A 89 8.90 -3.91 7.32
CA ALA A 89 8.83 -2.44 7.32
C ALA A 89 9.36 -1.83 6.01
N ASP A 90 10.49 -2.33 5.50
CA ASP A 90 11.08 -1.89 4.22
C ASP A 90 10.12 -2.12 3.04
N MET A 91 9.44 -3.27 2.99
CA MET A 91 8.51 -3.56 1.91
C MET A 91 7.17 -2.83 2.04
N MET A 92 6.72 -2.51 3.26
CA MET A 92 5.45 -1.82 3.45
C MET A 92 5.51 -0.37 2.95
N ILE A 93 6.64 0.32 3.02
CA ILE A 93 6.77 1.70 2.53
C ILE A 93 6.43 1.84 1.03
N PRO A 94 7.12 1.17 0.09
CA PRO A 94 6.81 1.29 -1.33
C PRO A 94 5.42 0.73 -1.68
N LEU A 95 4.94 -0.28 -0.96
CA LEU A 95 3.60 -0.82 -1.15
C LEU A 95 2.52 0.23 -0.82
N HIS A 96 2.63 0.93 0.31
CA HIS A 96 1.71 2.03 0.65
C HIS A 96 1.88 3.22 -0.30
N THR A 97 3.12 3.62 -0.62
CA THR A 97 3.35 4.73 -1.56
C THR A 97 2.69 4.49 -2.91
N SER A 98 2.83 3.28 -3.47
CA SER A 98 2.13 2.90 -4.71
C SER A 98 0.62 2.78 -4.52
N GLY A 99 0.15 2.45 -3.32
CA GLY A 99 -1.26 2.37 -2.96
C GLY A 99 -1.99 3.73 -2.97
N LEU A 100 -1.29 4.82 -2.64
CA LEU A 100 -1.86 6.17 -2.56
C LEU A 100 -2.57 6.60 -3.85
N ILE A 101 -2.05 6.20 -5.01
CA ILE A 101 -2.62 6.60 -6.31
C ILE A 101 -4.07 6.14 -6.49
N GLN A 102 -4.47 5.06 -5.81
CA GLN A 102 -5.81 4.49 -5.88
C GLN A 102 -6.87 5.36 -5.18
N PHE A 103 -6.45 6.29 -4.31
CA PHE A 103 -7.35 7.19 -3.59
C PHE A 103 -7.57 8.52 -4.32
N LEU A 104 -6.60 8.99 -5.11
CA LEU A 104 -6.65 10.31 -5.76
C LEU A 104 -7.89 10.48 -6.63
N GLU A 105 -8.17 9.47 -7.44
CA GLU A 105 -9.29 9.44 -8.38
C GLU A 105 -10.64 9.45 -7.65
N PRO A 106 -10.96 8.48 -6.78
CA PRO A 106 -12.19 8.52 -5.99
C PRO A 106 -12.33 9.79 -5.14
N GLN A 107 -11.26 10.31 -4.54
CA GLN A 107 -11.29 11.53 -3.74
C GLN A 107 -11.75 12.74 -4.56
N ALA A 108 -11.22 12.89 -5.78
CA ALA A 108 -11.51 14.05 -6.62
C ALA A 108 -12.90 13.96 -7.28
N ARG A 109 -13.30 12.77 -7.72
CA ARG A 109 -14.42 12.65 -8.68
C ARG A 109 -15.44 11.55 -8.40
N ALA A 110 -15.37 10.84 -7.26
CA ALA A 110 -16.44 9.91 -6.92
C ALA A 110 -17.78 10.64 -6.81
N VAL A 111 -18.85 10.04 -7.33
CA VAL A 111 -20.22 10.59 -7.27
C VAL A 111 -20.71 10.65 -5.82
N HIS A 112 -20.49 9.58 -5.06
CA HIS A 112 -20.85 9.48 -3.65
C HIS A 112 -19.87 10.25 -2.77
N ALA A 113 -20.38 11.16 -1.94
CA ALA A 113 -19.56 11.99 -1.06
C ALA A 113 -18.84 11.16 0.02
N GLU A 114 -19.48 10.09 0.46
CA GLU A 114 -18.95 9.12 1.41
C GLU A 114 -17.69 8.44 0.86
N LEU A 115 -17.67 8.12 -0.44
CA LEU A 115 -16.49 7.55 -1.10
C LEU A 115 -15.37 8.58 -1.24
N ARG A 116 -15.69 9.85 -1.54
CA ARG A 116 -14.67 10.92 -1.56
C ARG A 116 -14.02 11.08 -0.18
N SER A 117 -14.84 11.11 0.87
CA SER A 117 -14.37 11.21 2.25
C SER A 117 -13.52 10.00 2.65
N ALA A 118 -13.98 8.78 2.36
CA ALA A 118 -13.22 7.58 2.70
C ALA A 118 -11.91 7.48 1.91
N ALA A 119 -11.87 7.97 0.67
CA ALA A 119 -10.63 8.02 -0.11
C ALA A 119 -9.62 9.00 0.50
N ALA A 120 -10.06 10.19 0.91
CA ALA A 120 -9.20 11.16 1.61
C ALA A 120 -8.66 10.58 2.94
N THR A 121 -9.53 9.97 3.76
CA THR A 121 -9.12 9.30 5.01
C THR A 121 -8.15 8.15 4.74
N GLY A 122 -8.38 7.36 3.69
CA GLY A 122 -7.50 6.27 3.28
C GLY A 122 -6.11 6.75 2.88
N ALA A 123 -6.03 7.83 2.10
CA ALA A 123 -4.76 8.44 1.71
C ALA A 123 -3.97 8.92 2.93
N THR A 124 -4.59 9.71 3.82
CA THR A 124 -3.96 10.16 5.07
C THR A 124 -3.54 8.99 5.97
N GLY A 125 -4.34 7.93 6.02
CA GLY A 125 -3.99 6.71 6.74
C GLY A 125 -2.70 6.07 6.22
N GLN A 126 -2.57 5.91 4.90
CA GLN A 126 -1.36 5.34 4.30
C GLN A 126 -0.14 6.25 4.46
N GLU A 127 -0.30 7.57 4.38
CA GLU A 127 0.78 8.53 4.66
C GLU A 127 1.28 8.40 6.10
N SER A 128 0.37 8.26 7.06
CA SER A 128 0.73 8.01 8.47
C SER A 128 1.48 6.68 8.63
N GLU A 129 1.02 5.62 7.98
CA GLU A 129 1.67 4.30 8.02
C GLU A 129 3.08 4.35 7.41
N ILE A 130 3.29 5.08 6.31
CA ILE A 130 4.61 5.30 5.71
C ILE A 130 5.55 6.01 6.69
N ALA A 131 5.09 7.09 7.32
CA ALA A 131 5.88 7.85 8.29
C ALA A 131 6.27 6.97 9.49
N ASP A 132 5.33 6.14 9.95
CA ASP A 132 5.51 5.21 11.05
C ASP A 132 6.54 4.11 10.76
N PHE A 133 6.48 3.47 9.59
CA PHE A 133 7.49 2.49 9.19
C PHE A 133 8.86 3.13 9.02
N SER A 134 8.92 4.33 8.44
CA SER A 134 10.17 5.08 8.26
C SER A 134 10.80 5.46 9.60
N ALA A 135 10.00 5.90 10.57
CA ALA A 135 10.45 6.20 11.91
C ALA A 135 10.96 4.95 12.64
N TRP A 136 10.26 3.82 12.50
CA TRP A 136 10.69 2.56 13.08
C TRP A 136 12.05 2.11 12.50
N LEU A 137 12.22 2.12 11.17
CA LEU A 137 13.49 1.77 10.52
C LEU A 137 14.66 2.67 10.94
N SER A 138 14.39 3.96 11.10
CA SER A 138 15.39 4.94 11.55
C SER A 138 15.84 4.69 12.99
N GLY A 139 14.90 4.29 13.87
CA GLY A 139 15.18 4.01 15.28
C GLY A 139 15.84 2.65 15.55
N HIS A 140 15.73 1.69 14.63
CA HIS A 140 16.23 0.32 14.81
C HIS A 140 17.49 0.02 13.99
N GLY A 141 18.15 1.05 13.47
CA GLY A 141 19.41 0.94 12.75
C GLY A 141 19.29 0.08 11.50
N ALA A 142 18.98 0.71 10.37
CA ALA A 142 19.20 0.11 9.06
C ALA A 142 20.71 -0.13 8.85
N HIS A 143 21.24 -1.24 9.37
CA HIS A 143 22.52 -1.77 8.91
C HIS A 143 22.31 -2.47 7.59
N ALA A 144 22.40 -1.66 6.53
CA ALA A 144 23.06 -1.98 5.28
C ALA A 144 23.02 -3.47 4.88
N ALA A 145 21.90 -3.91 4.32
CA ALA A 145 22.00 -4.83 3.20
C ALA A 145 22.53 -4.03 2.00
N THR A 146 23.85 -3.93 1.92
CA THR A 146 24.55 -3.61 0.68
C THR A 146 24.00 -4.53 -0.40
N VAL A 147 23.15 -4.02 -1.29
CA VAL A 147 22.92 -4.64 -2.59
C VAL A 147 24.25 -4.49 -3.33
N PRO A 148 25.01 -5.56 -3.65
CA PRO A 148 26.16 -5.44 -4.51
C PRO A 148 25.61 -5.14 -5.91
N GLY A 149 25.76 -3.89 -6.34
CA GLY A 149 25.57 -3.48 -7.72
C GLY A 149 24.22 -2.85 -8.04
N THR A 150 24.09 -1.56 -7.75
CA THR A 150 23.61 -0.60 -8.75
C THR A 150 24.22 0.75 -8.44
N ALA A 151 25.07 1.22 -9.34
CA ALA A 151 25.68 2.53 -9.28
C ALA A 151 24.61 3.64 -9.19
N ALA A 152 24.93 4.67 -8.42
CA ALA A 152 24.14 5.87 -8.25
C ALA A 152 23.72 6.44 -9.61
N SER A 153 22.40 6.53 -9.83
CA SER A 153 21.85 7.39 -10.88
C SER A 153 21.63 8.77 -10.29
N ALA A 154 22.22 9.77 -10.94
CA ALA A 154 22.18 11.19 -10.57
C ALA A 154 20.75 11.72 -10.41
N PRO A 155 20.53 12.78 -9.60
CA PRO A 155 19.21 13.36 -9.43
C PRO A 155 18.67 13.92 -10.76
N VAL A 156 17.45 13.53 -11.11
CA VAL A 156 16.68 14.12 -12.20
C VAL A 156 16.26 15.53 -11.78
N THR A 157 16.87 16.54 -12.40
CA THR A 157 16.42 17.92 -12.32
C THR A 157 15.17 18.09 -13.17
N LEU A 158 14.01 18.29 -12.54
CA LEU A 158 12.78 18.68 -13.23
C LEU A 158 12.92 20.11 -13.79
N PRO A 159 12.66 20.36 -15.09
CA PRO A 159 12.67 21.71 -15.62
C PRO A 159 11.50 22.52 -15.02
N LYS A 160 11.86 23.68 -14.47
CA LYS A 160 10.92 24.70 -14.01
C LYS A 160 10.12 25.20 -15.22
N GLY A 161 8.81 25.00 -15.20
CA GLY A 161 7.91 25.53 -16.22
C GLY A 161 8.08 27.04 -16.34
N ALA A 162 8.39 27.50 -17.55
CA ALA A 162 8.36 28.90 -17.89
C ALA A 162 6.89 29.33 -17.92
N ALA A 163 6.56 30.26 -17.03
CA ALA A 163 5.44 31.17 -17.24
C ALA A 163 5.81 32.10 -18.41
N ASP A 164 4.79 32.41 -19.21
CA ASP A 164 4.60 33.63 -19.98
C ASP A 164 5.56 33.96 -21.13
N THR A 165 5.08 33.76 -22.35
CA THR A 165 5.06 34.79 -23.41
C THR A 165 4.02 34.42 -24.48
N GLY A 166 2.97 35.25 -24.63
CA GLY A 166 2.04 35.21 -25.76
C GLY A 166 0.59 35.47 -25.39
#